data_AF-A0A964U554-F1
#
_entry.id   AF-A0A964U554-F1
#
_cell.length_a   1.000
_cell.length_b   1.000
_cell.length_c   1.000
_cell.angle_alpha   90.00
_cell.angle_beta   90.00
_cell.angle_gamma   90.00
#
_symmetry.space_group_name_H-M   'P 1'
#
loop_
_entity.id
_entity.type
_entity.pdbx_description
1 polymer ?
#
loop_
_entity_poly.entity_id
_entity_poly.type
_entity_poly.pdbx_seq_one_letter_code
_entity_poly.pdbx_strand_id
1 'polypeptide(L)'
;ARALGDEKLYPWMVENVLTNTQRAKLEFADQRWHVSASPTGGVYKQGEKITVELNVQTEGQDRGAKIRYTLDGSKPTANATTYSQPLTITRDTTLRAQCFLDGKLLPGHTAMARFVFLGGDNQPAPGLRYHLYQGSWGALPQFADLKPVKTGVASDADLQAGSRGDAYALVFEGYLDVSKAGEYTFFTTSDDGSALHINGQPVVDNDGTHGPQQRSGQIRLDEGKHLIRIEYFQAGGGQELQVHWQGPGMDKQPIPANVLSH
;
A
#
# COMPACT_ATOMS: atom_id res chain seq x y z
N ALA A 1 -20.02 -25.33 17.12
CA ALA A 1 -19.54 -23.93 17.11
C ALA A 1 -18.31 -23.85 17.99
N ARG A 2 -17.11 -23.88 17.39
CA ARG A 2 -15.84 -23.64 18.11
C ARG A 2 -15.34 -22.27 17.70
N ALA A 3 -15.15 -21.41 18.68
CA ALA A 3 -14.42 -20.16 18.54
C ALA A 3 -12.96 -20.48 18.17
N LEU A 4 -12.49 -19.90 17.06
CA LEU A 4 -11.08 -19.66 16.78
C LEU A 4 -10.89 -18.19 17.16
N GLY A 5 -10.21 -17.79 18.24
CA GLY A 5 -8.92 -18.27 18.70
C GLY A 5 -7.85 -17.34 18.13
N ASP A 6 -7.66 -16.20 18.80
CA ASP A 6 -6.55 -15.25 18.79
C ASP A 6 -5.68 -15.11 17.53
N GLU A 7 -5.76 -13.90 16.95
CA GLU A 7 -4.64 -13.09 16.47
C GLU A 7 -3.39 -13.84 15.96
N LYS A 8 -3.49 -14.40 14.76
CA LYS A 8 -2.39 -14.21 13.82
C LYS A 8 -2.53 -12.81 13.24
N LEU A 9 -1.99 -11.82 13.95
CA LEU A 9 -1.41 -10.66 13.27
C LEU A 9 -0.59 -11.25 12.11
N TYR A 10 -0.93 -10.95 10.86
CA TYR A 10 -0.02 -11.25 9.78
C TYR A 10 1.13 -10.25 9.93
N PRO A 11 2.28 -10.64 10.53
CA PRO A 11 3.32 -9.67 10.92
C PRO A 11 3.82 -8.90 9.68
N TRP A 12 3.68 -9.55 8.52
CA TRP A 12 4.05 -9.04 7.22
C TRP A 12 3.21 -7.83 6.75
N MET A 13 2.00 -7.59 7.26
CA MET A 13 1.17 -6.41 6.87
C MET A 13 1.61 -5.11 7.54
N VAL A 14 2.37 -5.19 8.63
CA VAL A 14 2.73 -4.03 9.47
C VAL A 14 4.19 -3.57 9.22
N GLU A 15 5.08 -4.47 8.81
CA GLU A 15 6.55 -4.24 8.77
C GLU A 15 7.08 -3.36 7.62
N ASN A 16 6.25 -2.88 6.69
CA ASN A 16 6.74 -2.20 5.47
C ASN A 16 6.14 -0.81 5.19
N VAL A 17 5.49 -0.20 6.18
CA VAL A 17 4.99 1.17 6.08
C VAL A 17 6.17 2.15 6.04
N LEU A 18 6.22 2.99 5.01
CA LEU A 18 7.26 4.01 4.86
C LEU A 18 7.17 5.03 6.00
N THR A 19 8.31 5.39 6.61
CA THR A 19 8.37 6.45 7.62
C THR A 19 7.96 7.79 7.01
N ASN A 20 7.54 8.75 7.84
CA ASN A 20 7.16 10.10 7.39
C ASN A 20 8.30 10.78 6.62
N THR A 21 9.55 10.51 7.00
CA THR A 21 10.75 10.98 6.27
C THR A 21 10.94 10.27 4.92
N GLN A 22 10.50 9.02 4.78
CA GLN A 22 10.53 8.31 3.48
C GLN A 22 9.42 8.81 2.55
N ARG A 23 8.23 9.13 3.07
CA ARG A 23 7.13 9.74 2.33
C ARG A 23 7.49 11.14 1.83
N ALA A 24 8.05 11.97 2.70
CA ALA A 24 8.55 13.31 2.34
C ALA A 24 9.73 13.30 1.35
N LYS A 25 10.48 12.19 1.23
CA LYS A 25 11.53 12.02 0.19
C LYS A 25 11.01 11.44 -1.13
N LEU A 26 9.81 10.88 -1.11
CA LEU A 26 9.09 10.35 -2.26
C LEU A 26 8.22 11.44 -2.91
N GLU A 27 8.58 12.73 -2.74
CA GLU A 27 7.90 13.88 -3.38
C GLU A 27 7.33 13.42 -4.72
N PHE A 28 6.00 13.39 -4.80
CA PHE A 28 5.23 13.02 -6.00
C PHE A 28 5.43 14.03 -7.15
N ALA A 29 6.52 14.80 -7.10
CA ALA A 29 6.98 15.76 -8.07
C ALA A 29 7.88 15.04 -9.09
N ASP A 30 7.33 14.94 -10.30
CA ASP A 30 7.96 14.49 -11.54
C ASP A 30 8.02 12.97 -11.75
N GLN A 31 6.88 12.40 -12.19
CA GLN A 31 6.70 11.05 -12.74
C GLN A 31 7.62 10.71 -13.95
N ARG A 32 8.63 11.51 -14.27
CA ARG A 32 9.43 11.32 -15.47
C ARG A 32 10.37 10.12 -15.40
N TRP A 33 10.73 9.62 -14.20
CA TRP A 33 11.75 8.58 -14.07
C TRP A 33 11.47 7.63 -12.90
N HIS A 34 11.13 6.37 -13.20
CA HIS A 34 10.82 5.39 -12.16
C HIS A 34 11.28 3.98 -12.52
N VAL A 35 11.60 3.19 -11.50
CA VAL A 35 11.59 1.73 -11.61
C VAL A 35 10.14 1.30 -11.40
N SER A 36 9.64 0.37 -12.21
CA SER A 36 8.32 -0.24 -12.03
C SER A 36 8.41 -1.76 -12.02
N ALA A 37 7.40 -2.38 -11.41
CA ALA A 37 7.14 -3.80 -11.49
C ALA A 37 5.80 -4.03 -12.20
N SER A 38 5.76 -5.00 -13.10
CA SER A 38 4.53 -5.47 -13.75
C SER A 38 4.44 -6.99 -13.61
N PRO A 39 3.42 -7.53 -12.93
CA PRO A 39 2.36 -6.82 -12.19
C PRO A 39 2.91 -5.98 -11.02
N THR A 40 2.13 -5.01 -10.53
CA THR A 40 2.47 -4.16 -9.37
C THR A 40 2.36 -4.91 -8.02
N GLY A 41 2.05 -6.20 -8.08
CA GLY A 41 1.72 -7.07 -6.95
C GLY A 41 0.30 -7.63 -7.10
N GLY A 42 -0.19 -8.30 -6.07
CA GLY A 42 -1.54 -8.85 -6.06
C GLY A 42 -1.66 -10.06 -5.14
N VAL A 43 -2.87 -10.59 -5.12
CA VAL A 43 -3.24 -11.79 -4.36
C VAL A 43 -3.58 -12.91 -5.34
N TYR A 44 -2.88 -14.02 -5.19
CA TYR A 44 -2.88 -15.15 -6.08
C TYR A 44 -3.23 -16.43 -5.32
N LYS A 45 -3.54 -17.50 -6.04
CA LYS A 45 -3.79 -18.83 -5.48
C LYS A 45 -2.47 -19.56 -5.30
N GLN A 46 -2.33 -20.31 -4.21
CA GLN A 46 -1.18 -21.20 -4.02
C GLN A 46 -1.01 -22.15 -5.20
N GLY A 47 0.24 -22.31 -5.66
CA GLY A 47 0.59 -23.10 -6.83
C GLY A 47 0.66 -22.30 -8.13
N GLU A 48 0.14 -21.07 -8.16
CA GLU A 48 0.35 -20.17 -9.30
C GLU A 48 1.81 -19.73 -9.42
N LYS A 49 2.20 -19.36 -10.65
CA LYS A 49 3.53 -18.83 -10.96
C LYS A 49 3.35 -17.48 -11.63
N ILE A 50 3.83 -16.44 -10.99
CA ILE A 50 3.68 -15.06 -11.46
C ILE A 50 5.00 -14.60 -12.05
N THR A 51 4.99 -14.27 -13.34
CA THR A 51 6.13 -13.65 -14.01
C THR A 51 6.09 -12.16 -13.74
N VAL A 52 7.16 -11.62 -13.16
CA VAL A 52 7.29 -10.20 -12.83
C VAL A 52 8.40 -9.59 -13.65
N GLU A 53 8.05 -8.56 -14.41
CA GLU A 53 9.00 -7.75 -15.15
C GLU A 53 9.31 -6.47 -14.38
N LEU A 54 10.59 -6.18 -14.24
CA LEU A 54 11.07 -4.90 -13.76
C LEU A 54 11.49 -4.02 -14.93
N ASN A 55 10.99 -2.79 -14.94
CA ASN A 55 11.31 -1.80 -15.96
C ASN A 55 11.95 -0.57 -15.31
N VAL A 56 12.84 0.10 -16.04
CA VAL A 56 13.36 1.41 -15.64
C VAL A 56 13.42 2.30 -16.87
N GLN A 57 12.94 3.53 -16.72
CA GLN A 57 13.14 4.59 -17.70
C GLN A 57 14.36 5.40 -17.27
N THR A 58 15.41 5.39 -18.09
CA THR A 58 16.66 6.13 -17.85
C THR A 58 17.03 6.94 -19.09
N GLU A 59 17.38 8.20 -18.92
CA GLU A 59 17.88 9.07 -19.98
C GLU A 59 19.08 9.89 -19.52
N GLY A 60 19.73 10.61 -20.46
CA GLY A 60 20.83 11.51 -20.14
C GLY A 60 21.96 10.83 -19.37
N GLN A 61 22.25 11.36 -18.18
CA GLN A 61 23.32 10.89 -17.30
C GLN A 61 23.01 9.55 -16.63
N ASP A 62 21.76 9.08 -16.65
CA ASP A 62 21.34 7.82 -16.04
C ASP A 62 21.40 6.63 -17.01
N ARG A 63 21.76 6.87 -18.28
CA ARG A 63 21.91 5.82 -19.29
C ARG A 63 22.92 4.77 -18.81
N GLY A 64 22.49 3.51 -18.80
CA GLY A 64 23.30 2.38 -18.35
C GLY A 64 23.13 2.02 -16.88
N ALA A 65 22.26 2.73 -16.16
CA ALA A 65 21.90 2.34 -14.81
C ALA A 65 21.21 0.96 -14.78
N LYS A 66 21.49 0.20 -13.72
CA LYS A 66 21.05 -1.19 -13.55
C LYS A 66 20.07 -1.28 -12.41
N ILE A 67 18.99 -2.02 -12.62
CA ILE A 67 18.04 -2.35 -11.56
C ILE A 67 18.67 -3.45 -10.67
N ARG A 68 18.64 -3.23 -9.36
CA ARG A 68 18.93 -4.24 -8.35
C ARG A 68 17.71 -4.46 -7.47
N TYR A 69 17.52 -5.69 -7.02
CA TYR A 69 16.31 -6.07 -6.31
C TYR A 69 16.56 -7.04 -5.15
N THR A 70 15.54 -7.13 -4.28
CA THR A 70 15.41 -8.05 -3.15
C THR A 70 13.99 -8.63 -3.16
N LEU A 71 13.80 -9.82 -2.60
CA LEU A 71 12.51 -10.53 -2.58
C LEU A 71 11.94 -10.69 -1.16
N ASP A 72 12.69 -10.29 -0.16
CA ASP A 72 12.36 -10.37 1.26
C ASP A 72 11.84 -9.04 1.84
N GLY A 73 11.70 -8.01 0.99
CA GLY A 73 11.30 -6.67 1.41
C GLY A 73 12.43 -5.81 1.98
N SER A 74 13.67 -6.30 2.06
CA SER A 74 14.81 -5.46 2.45
C SER A 74 15.14 -4.42 1.37
N LYS A 75 15.74 -3.28 1.73
CA LYS A 75 16.14 -2.28 0.71
C LYS A 75 17.31 -2.82 -0.13
N PRO A 76 17.24 -2.81 -1.48
CA PRO A 76 18.36 -3.18 -2.32
C PRO A 76 19.58 -2.32 -2.04
N THR A 77 20.77 -2.93 -2.06
CA THR A 77 22.05 -2.22 -1.98
C THR A 77 22.79 -2.33 -3.30
N ALA A 78 23.93 -1.64 -3.43
CA ALA A 78 24.82 -1.78 -4.58
C ALA A 78 25.35 -3.21 -4.80
N ASN A 79 25.18 -4.11 -3.82
CA ASN A 79 25.57 -5.52 -3.90
C ASN A 79 24.39 -6.47 -4.09
N ALA A 80 23.15 -5.97 -4.09
CA ALA A 80 21.95 -6.78 -4.31
C ALA A 80 21.91 -7.34 -5.73
N THR A 81 21.11 -8.39 -5.94
CA THR A 81 21.00 -9.08 -7.24
C THR A 81 20.60 -8.11 -8.35
N THR A 82 21.35 -8.11 -9.46
CA THR A 82 21.03 -7.34 -10.66
C THR A 82 19.89 -8.01 -11.42
N TYR A 83 18.88 -7.25 -11.81
CA TYR A 83 17.82 -7.73 -12.69
C TYR A 83 18.34 -7.84 -14.13
N SER A 84 18.16 -9.01 -14.74
CA SER A 84 18.57 -9.28 -16.13
C SER A 84 17.52 -10.05 -16.94
N GLN A 85 16.52 -10.62 -16.28
CA GLN A 85 15.44 -11.39 -16.89
C GLN A 85 14.21 -11.38 -15.96
N PRO A 86 13.00 -11.64 -16.49
CA PRO A 86 11.78 -11.70 -15.69
C PRO A 86 11.91 -12.65 -14.49
N LEU A 87 11.33 -12.24 -13.36
CA LEU A 87 11.36 -12.99 -12.11
C LEU A 87 10.15 -13.93 -12.04
N THR A 88 10.32 -15.13 -11.48
CA THR A 88 9.19 -16.02 -11.20
C THR A 88 8.90 -16.04 -9.70
N ILE A 89 7.71 -15.56 -9.33
CA ILE A 89 7.21 -15.53 -7.95
C ILE A 89 6.19 -16.65 -7.75
N THR A 90 6.35 -17.43 -6.67
CA THR A 90 5.55 -18.65 -6.40
C THR A 90 5.04 -18.75 -4.96
N ARG A 91 5.34 -17.74 -4.14
CA ARG A 91 4.99 -17.64 -2.72
C ARG A 91 5.01 -16.18 -2.30
N ASP A 92 4.50 -15.92 -1.09
CA ASP A 92 4.52 -14.60 -0.49
C ASP A 92 5.88 -13.93 -0.64
N THR A 93 5.88 -12.75 -1.23
CA THR A 93 7.10 -12.03 -1.63
C THR A 93 6.86 -10.54 -1.53
N THR A 94 7.82 -9.83 -0.91
CA THR A 94 7.89 -8.37 -1.02
C THR A 94 9.07 -8.04 -1.89
N LEU A 95 8.80 -7.73 -3.15
CA LEU A 95 9.80 -7.28 -4.11
C LEU A 95 10.11 -5.81 -3.84
N ARG A 96 11.38 -5.47 -3.62
CA ARG A 96 11.86 -4.08 -3.70
C ARG A 96 12.92 -3.99 -4.78
N ALA A 97 12.91 -2.92 -5.56
CA ALA A 97 13.88 -2.67 -6.60
C ALA A 97 14.38 -1.22 -6.55
N GLN A 98 15.65 -1.01 -6.84
CA GLN A 98 16.27 0.31 -6.95
C GLN A 98 17.24 0.36 -8.13
N CYS A 99 17.42 1.54 -8.72
CA CYS A 99 18.37 1.72 -9.82
C CYS A 99 19.75 2.20 -9.31
N PHE A 100 20.82 1.67 -9.89
CA PHE A 100 22.20 2.03 -9.57
C PHE A 100 23.00 2.32 -10.84
N LEU A 101 23.73 3.44 -10.86
CA LEU A 101 24.69 3.78 -11.90
C LEU A 101 26.09 3.71 -11.33
N ASP A 102 26.97 2.91 -11.94
CA ASP A 102 28.37 2.72 -11.49
C ASP A 102 28.50 2.42 -9.98
N GLY A 103 27.55 1.64 -9.45
CA GLY A 103 27.49 1.26 -8.03
C GLY A 103 26.90 2.31 -7.09
N LYS A 104 26.53 3.50 -7.58
CA LYS A 104 25.86 4.55 -6.82
C LYS A 104 24.34 4.46 -6.98
N LEU A 105 23.61 4.59 -5.88
CA LEU A 105 22.15 4.63 -5.88
C LEU A 105 21.68 5.88 -6.64
N LEU A 106 20.72 5.71 -7.55
CA LEU A 106 19.94 6.79 -8.13
C LEU A 106 18.68 7.00 -7.27
N PRO A 107 18.56 8.10 -6.49
CA PRO A 107 17.39 8.38 -5.69
C PRO A 107 16.13 8.53 -6.55
N GLY A 108 14.95 8.23 -6.00
CA GLY A 108 13.66 8.32 -6.71
C GLY A 108 13.32 7.12 -7.61
N HIS A 109 14.33 6.38 -8.10
CA HIS A 109 14.15 5.19 -8.92
C HIS A 109 13.90 3.93 -8.08
N THR A 110 12.76 3.86 -7.40
CA THR A 110 12.41 2.70 -6.56
C THR A 110 11.08 2.09 -6.94
N ALA A 111 10.99 0.75 -6.96
CA ALA A 111 9.73 0.02 -7.05
C ALA A 111 9.53 -0.84 -5.81
N MET A 112 8.27 -1.06 -5.46
CA MET A 112 7.86 -2.09 -4.51
C MET A 112 6.67 -2.86 -5.07
N ALA A 113 6.65 -4.17 -4.96
CA ALA A 113 5.50 -4.98 -5.33
C ALA A 113 5.30 -6.08 -4.31
N ARG A 114 4.05 -6.31 -3.92
CA ARG A 114 3.70 -7.30 -2.92
C ARG A 114 2.83 -8.40 -3.50
N PHE A 115 3.29 -9.62 -3.34
CA PHE A 115 2.62 -10.83 -3.81
C PHE A 115 2.20 -11.66 -2.60
N VAL A 116 0.93 -12.07 -2.56
CA VAL A 116 0.38 -12.94 -1.52
C VAL A 116 -0.27 -14.15 -2.18
N PHE A 117 -0.01 -15.34 -1.65
CA PHE A 117 -0.51 -16.60 -2.17
C PHE A 117 -1.42 -17.27 -1.14
N LEU A 118 -2.73 -17.18 -1.36
CA LEU A 118 -3.75 -17.77 -0.52
C LEU A 118 -3.99 -19.24 -0.91
N GLY A 119 -4.12 -20.12 0.08
CA GLY A 119 -4.44 -21.53 -0.11
C GLY A 119 -5.37 -22.07 0.97
N GLY A 120 -6.01 -23.22 0.70
CA GLY A 120 -6.93 -23.89 1.63
C GLY A 120 -8.19 -23.07 1.96
N ASP A 121 -8.66 -23.18 3.20
CA ASP A 121 -9.84 -22.47 3.74
C ASP A 121 -9.62 -20.97 3.97
N ASN A 122 -8.45 -20.43 3.60
CA ASN A 122 -8.04 -19.04 3.83
C ASN A 122 -8.64 -18.09 2.78
N GLN A 123 -9.96 -18.21 2.57
CA GLN A 123 -10.72 -17.32 1.68
C GLN A 123 -10.98 -16.00 2.39
N PRO A 124 -10.76 -14.85 1.71
CA PRO A 124 -11.08 -13.55 2.28
C PRO A 124 -12.57 -13.45 2.67
N ALA A 125 -12.83 -12.87 3.84
CA ALA A 125 -14.19 -12.57 4.30
C ALA A 125 -14.54 -11.10 4.00
N PRO A 126 -15.83 -10.72 3.85
CA PRO A 126 -16.21 -9.34 3.54
C PRO A 126 -15.69 -8.30 4.56
N GLY A 127 -15.39 -7.09 4.07
CA GLY A 127 -14.96 -5.95 4.88
C GLY A 127 -13.44 -5.86 5.11
N LEU A 128 -13.00 -4.82 5.81
CA LEU A 128 -11.60 -4.54 6.15
C LEU A 128 -11.35 -4.80 7.64
N ARG A 129 -10.17 -5.33 7.99
CA ARG A 129 -9.70 -5.30 9.37
C ARG A 129 -9.35 -3.88 9.74
N TYR A 130 -9.74 -3.43 10.93
CA TYR A 130 -9.30 -2.16 11.47
C TYR A 130 -8.47 -2.33 12.74
N HIS A 131 -7.55 -1.38 12.95
CA HIS A 131 -6.76 -1.22 14.14
C HIS A 131 -6.88 0.24 14.61
N LEU A 132 -7.40 0.44 15.81
CA LEU A 132 -7.51 1.74 16.45
C LEU A 132 -6.34 1.95 17.40
N TYR A 133 -5.74 3.14 17.35
CA TYR A 133 -4.66 3.57 18.21
C TYR A 133 -5.08 4.87 18.91
N GLN A 134 -4.67 5.05 20.16
CA GLN A 134 -4.87 6.29 20.90
C GLN A 134 -3.53 7.00 21.06
N GLY A 135 -3.49 8.31 20.78
CA GLY A 135 -2.29 9.12 20.88
C GLY A 135 -2.40 10.44 20.13
N SER A 136 -1.51 11.38 20.43
CA SER A 136 -1.47 12.68 19.77
C SER A 136 -0.33 12.74 18.77
N TRP A 137 -0.65 13.06 17.52
CA TRP A 137 0.31 13.16 16.43
C TRP A 137 0.02 14.39 15.57
N GLY A 138 1.04 14.93 14.91
CA GLY A 138 0.90 15.96 13.87
C GLY A 138 1.10 15.43 12.44
N ALA A 139 1.26 14.11 12.32
CA ALA A 139 1.43 13.33 11.10
C ALA A 139 1.14 11.85 11.42
N LEU A 140 0.95 11.01 10.41
CA LEU A 140 0.68 9.59 10.59
C LEU A 140 1.80 8.93 11.41
N PRO A 141 1.47 8.15 12.46
CA PRO A 141 2.49 7.50 13.25
C PRO A 141 3.11 6.31 12.52
N GLN A 142 4.28 5.88 13.00
CA GLN A 142 4.83 4.57 12.64
C GLN A 142 4.02 3.48 13.34
N PHE A 143 2.93 3.04 12.72
CA PHE A 143 1.99 2.07 13.31
C PHE A 143 2.65 0.75 13.72
N ALA A 144 3.76 0.35 13.10
CA ALA A 144 4.52 -0.84 13.47
C ALA A 144 5.11 -0.79 14.88
N ASP A 145 5.33 0.41 15.41
CA ASP A 145 5.89 0.61 16.74
C ASP A 145 4.78 0.78 17.81
N LEU A 146 3.52 0.76 17.38
CA LEU A 146 2.36 0.98 18.24
C LEU A 146 1.59 -0.31 18.48
N LYS A 147 0.87 -0.34 19.60
CA LYS A 147 -0.10 -1.40 19.90
C LYS A 147 -1.51 -0.86 19.72
N PRO A 148 -2.37 -1.53 18.95
CA PRO A 148 -3.75 -1.09 18.83
C PRO A 148 -4.47 -1.22 20.17
N VAL A 149 -5.29 -0.22 20.51
CA VAL A 149 -6.19 -0.26 21.68
C VAL A 149 -7.46 -1.04 21.38
N LYS A 150 -7.80 -1.21 20.10
CA LYS A 150 -8.94 -2.01 19.63
C LYS A 150 -8.70 -2.49 18.21
N THR A 151 -9.14 -3.71 17.93
CA THR A 151 -9.17 -4.28 16.58
C THR A 151 -10.57 -4.78 16.25
N GLY A 152 -10.87 -4.94 14.97
CA GLY A 152 -12.16 -5.47 14.52
C GLY A 152 -12.27 -5.53 13.00
N VAL A 153 -13.49 -5.68 12.51
CA VAL A 153 -13.82 -5.66 11.09
C VAL A 153 -14.85 -4.56 10.83
N ALA A 154 -14.64 -3.78 9.78
CA ALA A 154 -15.55 -2.76 9.26
C ALA A 154 -15.94 -3.11 7.83
N SER A 155 -17.12 -2.68 7.37
CA SER A 155 -17.54 -2.88 5.97
C SER A 155 -16.66 -2.13 4.97
N ASP A 156 -16.11 -1.00 5.42
CA ASP A 156 -15.40 0.02 4.66
C ASP A 156 -14.51 0.84 5.61
N ALA A 157 -13.85 1.88 5.08
CA ALA A 157 -13.00 2.79 5.85
C ALA A 157 -13.82 3.86 6.58
N ASP A 158 -14.77 3.43 7.41
CA ASP A 158 -15.65 4.30 8.20
C ASP A 158 -15.03 4.64 9.57
N LEU A 159 -14.99 5.94 9.90
CA LEU A 159 -14.53 6.45 11.19
C LEU A 159 -15.39 5.98 12.38
N GLN A 160 -16.60 5.43 12.17
CA GLN A 160 -17.35 4.74 13.24
C GLN A 160 -16.61 3.54 13.83
N ALA A 161 -15.59 3.00 13.14
CA ALA A 161 -14.67 2.01 13.71
C ALA A 161 -13.83 2.59 14.88
N GLY A 162 -13.62 3.91 14.90
CA GLY A 162 -12.88 4.65 15.91
C GLY A 162 -13.73 5.12 17.11
N SER A 163 -13.05 5.63 18.13
CA SER A 163 -13.69 6.36 19.23
C SER A 163 -14.10 7.76 18.74
N ARG A 164 -15.24 8.29 19.20
CA ARG A 164 -15.75 9.63 18.83
C ARG A 164 -15.04 10.78 19.57
N GLY A 165 -13.73 10.68 19.76
CA GLY A 165 -12.90 11.68 20.43
C GLY A 165 -11.76 12.17 19.55
N ASP A 166 -10.92 13.06 20.09
CA ASP A 166 -9.69 13.50 19.45
C ASP A 166 -8.52 12.55 19.79
N ALA A 167 -7.36 12.79 19.17
CA ALA A 167 -6.11 12.09 19.45
C ALA A 167 -6.20 10.56 19.25
N TYR A 168 -6.57 10.14 18.04
CA TYR A 168 -6.60 8.74 17.65
C TYR A 168 -6.08 8.52 16.23
N ALA A 169 -5.77 7.28 15.89
CA ALA A 169 -5.44 6.88 14.54
C ALA A 169 -6.09 5.54 14.18
N LEU A 170 -6.41 5.37 12.91
CA LEU A 170 -7.02 4.17 12.36
C LEU A 170 -6.16 3.63 11.22
N VAL A 171 -6.05 2.31 11.18
CA VAL A 171 -5.54 1.57 10.02
C VAL A 171 -6.63 0.63 9.59
N PHE A 172 -7.03 0.71 8.32
CA PHE A 172 -7.87 -0.29 7.67
C PHE A 172 -7.03 -1.08 6.68
N GLU A 173 -7.11 -2.41 6.73
CA GLU A 173 -6.33 -3.30 5.86
C GLU A 173 -7.12 -4.52 5.39
N GLY A 174 -6.82 -4.96 4.17
CA GLY A 174 -7.46 -6.10 3.55
C GLY A 174 -7.14 -6.17 2.06
N TYR A 175 -8.14 -6.55 1.27
CA TYR A 175 -8.07 -6.75 -0.15
C TYR A 175 -9.16 -5.96 -0.88
N LEU A 176 -8.77 -5.38 -2.01
CA LEU A 176 -9.62 -4.72 -2.99
C LEU A 176 -9.78 -5.64 -4.20
N ASP A 177 -11.01 -5.91 -4.62
CA ASP A 177 -11.31 -6.67 -5.83
C ASP A 177 -11.41 -5.75 -7.05
N VAL A 178 -10.56 -5.98 -8.04
CA VAL A 178 -10.49 -5.25 -9.30
C VAL A 178 -11.03 -6.15 -10.40
N SER A 179 -12.22 -5.82 -10.92
CA SER A 179 -12.88 -6.62 -11.97
C SER A 179 -12.36 -6.36 -13.38
N LYS A 180 -11.54 -5.31 -13.57
CA LYS A 180 -11.00 -4.95 -14.88
C LYS A 180 -9.62 -4.34 -14.75
N ALA A 181 -8.64 -4.93 -15.41
CA ALA A 181 -7.29 -4.39 -15.45
C ALA A 181 -7.26 -2.97 -16.08
N GLY A 182 -6.38 -2.11 -15.55
CA GLY A 182 -6.09 -0.80 -16.13
C GLY A 182 -5.57 0.21 -15.11
N GLU A 183 -5.60 1.48 -15.48
CA GLU A 183 -5.20 2.58 -14.60
C GLU A 183 -6.36 2.96 -13.68
N TYR A 184 -6.07 2.99 -12.38
CA TYR A 184 -7.00 3.43 -11.34
C TYR A 184 -6.46 4.69 -10.67
N THR A 185 -7.34 5.65 -10.43
CA THR A 185 -7.07 6.83 -9.60
C THR A 185 -7.77 6.64 -8.26
N PHE A 186 -7.02 6.69 -7.17
CA PHE A 186 -7.54 6.68 -5.80
C PHE A 186 -7.57 8.08 -5.24
N PHE A 187 -8.54 8.36 -4.37
CA PHE A 187 -8.69 9.64 -3.70
C PHE A 187 -8.94 9.41 -2.22
N THR A 188 -8.29 10.21 -1.37
CA THR A 188 -8.68 10.36 0.04
C THR A 188 -9.11 11.79 0.28
N THR A 189 -10.24 11.99 0.96
CA THR A 189 -10.61 13.27 1.60
C THR A 189 -10.48 13.05 3.09
N SER A 190 -9.68 13.86 3.80
CA SER A 190 -9.53 13.70 5.24
C SER A 190 -9.32 15.00 6.02
N ASP A 191 -9.66 14.93 7.30
CA ASP A 191 -9.40 15.89 8.38
C ASP A 191 -9.12 15.07 9.65
N ASP A 192 -7.91 14.96 10.20
CA ASP A 192 -6.61 15.40 9.68
C ASP A 192 -6.06 14.45 8.58
N GLY A 193 -4.86 13.89 8.77
CA GLY A 193 -4.08 13.28 7.71
C GLY A 193 -4.45 11.83 7.40
N SER A 194 -4.26 11.45 6.15
CA SER A 194 -4.46 10.09 5.66
C SER A 194 -3.44 9.64 4.63
N ALA A 195 -3.32 8.33 4.43
CA ALA A 195 -2.56 7.75 3.34
C ALA A 195 -3.23 6.48 2.83
N LEU A 196 -3.09 6.20 1.53
CA LEU A 196 -3.60 5.00 0.90
C LEU A 196 -2.48 4.28 0.18
N HIS A 197 -2.36 2.98 0.46
CA HIS A 197 -1.40 2.09 -0.17
C HIS A 197 -2.11 0.94 -0.87
N ILE A 198 -1.65 0.60 -2.09
CA ILE A 198 -2.11 -0.56 -2.85
C ILE A 198 -0.92 -1.48 -3.12
N ASN A 199 -1.05 -2.77 -2.82
CA ASN A 199 0.06 -3.75 -2.93
C ASN A 199 1.33 -3.29 -2.18
N GLY A 200 1.15 -2.51 -1.11
CA GLY A 200 2.19 -1.87 -0.33
C GLY A 200 2.72 -0.55 -0.93
N GLN A 201 2.51 -0.27 -2.21
CA GLN A 201 2.95 0.99 -2.83
C GLN A 201 2.14 2.18 -2.28
N PRO A 202 2.77 3.30 -1.89
CA PRO A 202 2.04 4.52 -1.56
C PRO A 202 1.38 5.07 -2.82
N VAL A 203 0.06 5.25 -2.77
CA VAL A 203 -0.73 5.76 -3.90
C VAL A 203 -1.28 7.15 -3.61
N VAL A 204 -1.77 7.39 -2.39
CA VAL A 204 -2.23 8.70 -1.95
C VAL A 204 -1.49 9.09 -0.68
N ASP A 205 -0.92 10.29 -0.67
CA ASP A 205 -0.35 10.92 0.51
C ASP A 205 -1.12 12.21 0.80
N ASN A 206 -1.85 12.19 1.91
CA ASN A 206 -2.59 13.32 2.47
C ASN A 206 -2.19 13.48 3.95
N ASP A 207 -0.91 13.28 4.28
CA ASP A 207 -0.43 13.33 5.66
C ASP A 207 -0.27 14.78 6.18
N GLY A 208 -0.20 14.91 7.50
CA GLY A 208 -0.08 16.17 8.23
C GLY A 208 -1.39 16.67 8.84
N THR A 209 -1.29 17.63 9.76
CA THR A 209 -2.45 18.32 10.34
C THR A 209 -3.04 19.31 9.34
N HIS A 210 -4.32 19.17 9.05
CA HIS A 210 -5.06 20.03 8.13
C HIS A 210 -6.57 19.80 8.27
N GLY A 211 -7.37 20.83 7.96
CA GLY A 211 -8.82 20.65 7.79
C GLY A 211 -9.16 19.80 6.56
N PRO A 212 -10.45 19.65 6.20
CA PRO A 212 -10.89 18.77 5.12
C PRO A 212 -10.18 19.05 3.80
N GLN A 213 -9.40 18.09 3.33
CA GLN A 213 -8.63 18.20 2.09
C GLN A 213 -8.68 16.89 1.30
N GLN A 214 -8.78 17.00 -0.02
CA GLN A 214 -8.65 15.86 -0.93
C GLN A 214 -7.25 15.78 -1.56
N ARG A 215 -6.74 14.56 -1.65
CA ARG A 215 -5.56 14.18 -2.46
C ARG A 215 -5.88 12.95 -3.29
N SER A 216 -5.06 12.72 -4.32
CA SER A 216 -5.22 11.57 -5.20
C SER A 216 -3.89 11.08 -5.76
N GLY A 217 -3.91 9.86 -6.28
CA GLY A 217 -2.80 9.30 -7.04
C GLY A 217 -3.25 8.09 -7.84
N GLN A 218 -2.39 7.68 -8.77
CA GLN A 218 -2.72 6.67 -9.77
C GLN A 218 -1.85 5.43 -9.63
N ILE A 219 -2.42 4.27 -9.94
CA ILE A 219 -1.70 3.00 -10.02
C ILE A 219 -2.35 2.12 -11.10
N ARG A 220 -1.53 1.38 -11.83
CA ARG A 220 -2.01 0.33 -12.73
C ARG A 220 -2.26 -0.96 -11.95
N LEU A 221 -3.46 -1.50 -12.06
CA LEU A 221 -3.88 -2.75 -11.43
C LEU A 221 -4.26 -3.75 -12.52
N ASP A 222 -3.94 -5.01 -12.27
CA ASP A 222 -4.45 -6.11 -13.07
C ASP A 222 -5.85 -6.51 -12.57
N GLU A 223 -6.52 -7.40 -13.28
CA GLU A 223 -7.75 -8.01 -12.77
C GLU A 223 -7.41 -8.95 -11.61
N GLY A 224 -8.19 -8.89 -10.54
CA GLY A 224 -8.04 -9.73 -9.36
C GLY A 224 -7.95 -8.94 -8.05
N LYS A 225 -7.47 -9.61 -7.01
CA LYS A 225 -7.38 -9.03 -5.67
C LYS A 225 -6.05 -8.32 -5.45
N HIS A 226 -6.12 -7.14 -4.87
CA HIS A 226 -4.98 -6.30 -4.52
C HIS A 226 -4.99 -6.01 -3.03
N LEU A 227 -3.84 -5.93 -2.39
CA LEU A 227 -3.81 -5.47 -1.00
C LEU A 227 -4.17 -4.00 -0.94
N ILE A 228 -5.03 -3.63 0.00
CA ILE A 228 -5.36 -2.24 0.31
C ILE A 228 -5.06 -1.95 1.77
N ARG A 229 -4.42 -0.80 2.03
CA ARG A 229 -4.18 -0.28 3.37
C ARG A 229 -4.45 1.21 3.39
N ILE A 230 -5.36 1.62 4.27
CA ILE A 230 -5.74 3.02 4.48
C ILE A 230 -5.34 3.39 5.89
N GLU A 231 -4.61 4.48 6.03
CA GLU A 231 -4.15 5.01 7.30
C GLU A 231 -4.75 6.38 7.50
N TYR A 232 -5.12 6.69 8.74
CA TYR A 232 -5.72 7.96 9.13
C TYR A 232 -5.29 8.32 10.55
N PHE A 233 -5.10 9.61 10.83
CA PHE A 233 -5.03 10.11 12.20
C PHE A 233 -5.89 11.36 12.38
N GLN A 234 -6.37 11.53 13.61
CA GLN A 234 -7.07 12.71 14.07
C GLN A 234 -6.28 13.37 15.19
N ALA A 235 -5.78 14.60 14.98
CA ALA A 235 -5.17 15.38 16.04
C ALA A 235 -6.25 15.99 16.93
N GLY A 236 -7.23 16.68 16.33
CA GLY A 236 -8.45 17.12 17.00
C GLY A 236 -9.31 18.09 16.20
N GLY A 237 -10.54 18.34 16.66
CA GLY A 237 -11.47 19.26 15.99
C GLY A 237 -12.42 18.53 15.02
N GLY A 238 -12.53 19.02 13.79
CA GLY A 238 -13.32 18.36 12.74
C GLY A 238 -12.69 17.02 12.36
N GLN A 239 -13.49 16.03 11.94
CA GLN A 239 -12.97 14.75 11.49
C GLN A 239 -13.68 14.28 10.23
N GLU A 240 -12.90 13.83 9.26
CA GLU A 240 -13.42 13.28 8.01
C GLU A 240 -12.45 12.23 7.46
N LEU A 241 -12.99 11.16 6.91
CA LEU A 241 -12.28 10.24 6.03
C LEU A 241 -13.27 9.73 4.98
N GLN A 242 -12.94 9.95 3.70
CA GLN A 242 -13.64 9.37 2.58
C GLN A 242 -12.64 8.79 1.60
N VAL A 243 -12.91 7.59 1.10
CA VAL A 243 -12.03 6.92 0.12
C VAL A 243 -12.81 6.63 -1.15
N HIS A 244 -12.33 7.19 -2.25
CA HIS A 244 -12.93 7.04 -3.57
C HIS A 244 -11.93 6.44 -4.55
N TRP A 245 -12.46 5.90 -5.64
CA TRP A 245 -11.69 5.41 -6.77
C TRP A 245 -12.37 5.73 -8.09
N GLN A 246 -11.58 5.78 -9.15
CA GLN A 246 -12.00 5.91 -10.54
C GLN A 246 -11.17 4.91 -11.35
N GLY A 247 -11.75 4.29 -12.38
CA GLY A 247 -11.06 3.27 -13.16
C GLY A 247 -11.62 3.09 -14.57
N PRO A 248 -11.18 2.05 -15.31
CA PRO A 248 -11.50 1.88 -16.72
C PRO A 248 -13.00 1.68 -17.02
N GLY A 249 -13.69 2.76 -17.38
CA GLY A 249 -15.14 2.75 -17.64
C GLY A 249 -15.99 2.92 -16.37
N MET A 250 -15.39 3.45 -15.30
CA MET A 250 -16.03 3.73 -14.02
C MET A 250 -15.81 5.20 -13.66
N ASP A 251 -16.88 5.95 -13.40
CA ASP A 251 -16.79 7.30 -12.84
C ASP A 251 -16.29 7.28 -11.40
N LYS A 252 -15.75 8.40 -10.92
CA LYS A 252 -15.31 8.52 -9.52
C LYS A 252 -16.47 8.22 -8.57
N GLN A 253 -16.29 7.24 -7.70
CA GLN A 253 -17.27 6.83 -6.70
C GLN A 253 -16.59 6.37 -5.41
N PRO A 254 -17.29 6.29 -4.27
CA PRO A 254 -16.78 5.64 -3.08
C PRO A 254 -16.35 4.20 -3.40
N ILE A 255 -15.33 3.67 -2.73
CA ILE A 255 -15.01 2.24 -2.85
C ILE A 255 -16.15 1.45 -2.19
N PRO A 256 -16.92 0.65 -2.94
CA PRO A 256 -18.08 -0.02 -2.36
C PRO A 256 -17.66 -1.20 -1.49
N ALA A 257 -18.37 -1.43 -0.37
CA ALA A 257 -18.03 -2.48 0.59
C ALA A 257 -17.97 -3.90 -0.03
N ASN A 258 -18.71 -4.15 -1.11
CA ASN A 258 -18.75 -5.45 -1.78
C ASN A 258 -17.48 -5.79 -2.57
N VAL A 259 -16.56 -4.84 -2.80
CA VAL A 259 -15.23 -5.10 -3.36
C VAL A 259 -14.14 -5.17 -2.29
N LEU A 260 -14.51 -5.12 -1.01
CA LEU A 260 -13.58 -5.14 0.12
C LEU A 260 -13.69 -6.46 0.87
N SER A 261 -12.54 -7.05 1.19
CA SER A 261 -12.43 -8.27 1.98
C SER A 261 -11.16 -8.30 2.84
N HIS A 262 -11.05 -9.19 3.82
CA HIS A 262 -9.90 -9.29 4.74
C HIS A 262 -9.42 -10.71 4.96
#